data_AF-A0A1A9HT59-F1
#
_entry.id   AF-A0A1A9HT59-F1
#
_cell.length_a   1.000
_cell.length_b   1.000
_cell.length_c   1.000
_cell.angle_alpha   90.00
_cell.angle_beta   90.00
_cell.angle_gamma   90.00
#
_symmetry.space_group_name_H-M   'P 1'
#
loop_
_entity.id
_entity.type
_entity.pdbx_description
1 polymer ?
#
loop_
_entity_poly.entity_id
_entity_poly.type
_entity_poly.pdbx_seq_one_letter_code
_entity_poly.pdbx_strand_id
1 'polypeptide(L)'
;MRFIDDEAHRSARQAISQLYLDTELDELDLKSIARELAATGLPVEELQRIYETEVAPACWRNLHALPGGVWTGFDGQSLDEAIRQHRIRNATPTLWQRLSIRRWTASTRDDWSRVMKALTSI
;
A
#
# COMPACT_ATOMS: atom_id res chain seq x y z
N MET A 1 -12.16 9.19 9.22
CA MET A 1 -11.73 7.78 9.35
C MET A 1 -10.70 7.69 10.46
N ARG A 2 -10.83 6.72 11.36
CA ARG A 2 -9.87 6.51 12.46
C ARG A 2 -8.61 5.86 11.89
N PHE A 3 -7.44 6.33 12.31
CA PHE A 3 -6.19 5.64 12.03
C PHE A 3 -6.05 4.47 13.03
N ILE A 4 -5.95 3.26 12.51
CA ILE A 4 -5.80 2.05 13.32
C ILE A 4 -4.31 1.71 13.36
N ASP A 5 -3.75 1.65 14.56
CA ASP A 5 -2.31 1.44 14.80
C ASP A 5 -2.11 0.15 15.63
N ASP A 6 -2.65 -0.94 15.10
CA ASP A 6 -2.41 -2.29 15.60
C ASP A 6 -1.45 -3.05 14.67
N GLU A 7 -1.05 -4.24 15.12
CA GLU A 7 -0.05 -5.05 14.43
C GLU A 7 -0.52 -5.54 13.05
N ALA A 8 -1.80 -5.87 12.91
CA ALA A 8 -2.36 -6.33 11.64
C ALA A 8 -2.31 -5.21 10.59
N HIS A 9 -2.66 -3.98 10.96
CA HIS A 9 -2.62 -2.83 10.06
C HIS A 9 -1.18 -2.43 9.71
N ARG A 10 -0.25 -2.47 10.67
CA ARG A 10 1.18 -2.22 10.40
C ARG A 10 1.75 -3.26 9.45
N SER A 11 1.48 -4.54 9.70
CA SER A 11 1.92 -5.64 8.82
C SER A 11 1.35 -5.50 7.41
N ALA A 12 0.06 -5.18 7.28
CA ALA A 12 -0.57 -4.96 5.98
C ALA A 12 0.05 -3.77 5.22
N ARG A 13 0.29 -2.64 5.89
CA ARG A 13 0.96 -1.48 5.28
C ARG A 13 2.35 -1.83 4.78
N GLN A 14 3.13 -2.55 5.59
CA GLN A 14 4.47 -2.97 5.25
C GLN A 14 4.46 -3.87 4.01
N ALA A 15 3.63 -4.93 4.00
CA ALA A 15 3.49 -5.85 2.88
C ALA A 15 3.05 -5.13 1.60
N ILE A 16 2.05 -4.23 1.68
CA ILE A 16 1.57 -3.47 0.53
C ILE A 16 2.62 -2.49 0.01
N SER A 17 3.43 -1.90 0.89
CA SER A 17 4.48 -0.93 0.49
C SER A 17 5.56 -1.57 -0.39
N GLN A 18 5.76 -2.89 -0.30
CA GLN A 18 6.70 -3.63 -1.14
C GLN A 18 6.37 -3.50 -2.63
N LEU A 19 5.09 -3.35 -2.99
CA LEU A 19 4.65 -3.16 -4.38
C LEU A 19 5.22 -1.90 -5.04
N TYR A 20 5.67 -0.94 -4.25
CA TYR A 20 6.14 0.34 -4.75
C TYR A 20 7.67 0.38 -4.90
N LEU A 21 8.40 -0.61 -4.38
CA LEU A 21 9.85 -0.68 -4.48
C LEU A 21 10.29 -0.72 -5.96
N ASP A 22 11.46 -0.17 -6.24
CA ASP A 22 12.09 -0.22 -7.57
C ASP A 22 12.73 -1.60 -7.82
N THR A 23 11.92 -2.64 -7.67
CA THR A 23 12.28 -4.06 -7.84
C THR A 23 11.19 -4.74 -8.64
N GLU A 24 11.57 -5.49 -9.67
CA GLU A 24 10.62 -6.31 -10.44
C GLU A 24 10.13 -7.47 -9.56
N LEU A 25 8.82 -7.52 -9.30
CA LEU A 25 8.20 -8.57 -8.50
C LEU A 25 7.77 -9.74 -9.40
N ASP A 26 8.23 -10.93 -9.06
CA ASP A 26 7.81 -12.15 -9.75
C ASP A 26 6.54 -12.77 -9.12
N GLU A 27 6.10 -13.92 -9.65
CA GLU A 27 4.91 -14.59 -9.11
C GLU A 27 5.07 -15.12 -7.68
N LEU A 28 6.27 -15.49 -7.27
CA LEU A 28 6.55 -15.98 -5.92
C LEU A 28 6.52 -14.82 -4.93
N ASP A 29 7.07 -13.66 -5.32
CA ASP A 29 7.03 -12.44 -4.51
C ASP A 29 5.58 -12.01 -4.24
N LEU A 30 4.77 -11.93 -5.31
CA LEU A 30 3.35 -11.55 -5.18
C LEU A 30 2.55 -12.56 -4.34
N LYS A 31 2.88 -13.86 -4.42
CA LYS A 31 2.29 -14.89 -3.55
C LYS A 31 2.76 -14.75 -2.10
N SER A 32 4.00 -14.34 -1.87
CA SER A 32 4.51 -14.05 -0.52
C SER A 32 3.73 -12.90 0.10
N ILE A 33 3.60 -11.78 -0.61
CA ILE A 33 2.81 -10.62 -0.19
C ILE A 33 1.36 -11.06 0.10
N ALA A 34 0.74 -11.86 -0.77
CA ALA A 34 -0.62 -12.36 -0.54
C ALA A 34 -0.74 -13.20 0.75
N ARG A 35 0.26 -14.03 1.08
CA ARG A 35 0.28 -14.82 2.33
C ARG A 35 0.48 -13.93 3.56
N GLU A 36 1.36 -12.94 3.48
CA GLU A 36 1.57 -11.96 4.54
C GLU A 36 0.26 -11.21 4.84
N LEU A 37 -0.45 -10.78 3.80
CA LEU A 37 -1.75 -10.14 3.93
C LEU A 37 -2.82 -11.07 4.51
N ALA A 38 -2.88 -12.33 4.06
CA ALA A 38 -3.80 -13.33 4.62
C ALA A 38 -3.54 -13.56 6.12
N ALA A 39 -2.28 -13.58 6.54
CA ALA A 39 -1.90 -13.77 7.94
C ALA A 39 -2.35 -12.61 8.86
N THR A 40 -2.64 -11.42 8.31
CA THR A 40 -3.17 -10.31 9.10
C THR A 40 -4.62 -10.53 9.57
N GLY A 41 -5.36 -11.41 8.89
CA GLY A 41 -6.79 -11.64 9.14
C GLY A 41 -7.70 -10.46 8.79
N LEU A 42 -7.18 -9.43 8.12
CA LEU A 42 -7.99 -8.29 7.69
C LEU A 42 -8.86 -8.67 6.49
N PRO A 43 -10.11 -8.15 6.42
CA PRO A 43 -10.96 -8.39 5.27
C PRO A 43 -10.41 -7.69 4.01
N VAL A 44 -10.74 -8.25 2.84
CA VAL A 44 -10.30 -7.76 1.53
C VAL A 44 -10.60 -6.28 1.34
N GLU A 45 -11.78 -5.82 1.78
CA GLU A 45 -12.20 -4.42 1.66
C GLU A 45 -11.31 -3.49 2.47
N GLU A 46 -10.83 -3.94 3.63
CA GLU A 46 -9.93 -3.16 4.48
C GLU A 46 -8.52 -3.12 3.88
N LEU A 47 -8.03 -4.23 3.33
CA LEU A 47 -6.76 -4.27 2.60
C LEU A 47 -6.78 -3.32 1.40
N GLN A 48 -7.87 -3.32 0.61
CA GLN A 48 -8.08 -2.39 -0.50
C GLN A 48 -8.04 -0.93 -0.01
N ARG A 49 -8.71 -0.65 1.12
CA ARG A 49 -8.72 0.69 1.71
C ARG A 49 -7.32 1.13 2.15
N ILE A 50 -6.55 0.26 2.81
CA ILE A 50 -5.16 0.54 3.22
C ILE A 50 -4.31 0.84 1.99
N TYR A 51 -4.39 0.00 0.96
CA TYR A 51 -3.68 0.20 -0.31
C TYR A 51 -3.95 1.59 -0.91
N GLU A 52 -5.22 1.95 -1.09
CA GLU A 52 -5.60 3.18 -1.79
C GLU A 52 -5.42 4.45 -0.95
N THR A 53 -5.75 4.39 0.35
CA THR A 53 -5.92 5.59 1.18
C THR A 53 -4.75 5.86 2.10
N GLU A 54 -3.89 4.88 2.34
CA GLU A 54 -2.75 4.99 3.26
C GLU A 54 -1.43 4.82 2.52
N VAL A 55 -1.22 3.66 1.90
CA VAL A 55 0.08 3.30 1.32
C VAL A 55 0.34 4.03 0.01
N ALA A 56 -0.61 4.03 -0.93
CA ALA A 56 -0.45 4.73 -2.21
C ALA A 56 -0.07 6.21 -2.09
N PRO A 57 -0.78 7.06 -1.31
CA PRO A 57 -0.39 8.47 -1.16
C PRO A 57 0.96 8.68 -0.45
N ALA A 58 1.32 7.80 0.49
CA ALA A 58 2.61 7.87 1.19
C ALA A 58 3.76 7.51 0.25
N CYS A 59 3.68 6.37 -0.44
CA CYS A 59 4.70 5.90 -1.37
C CYS A 59 4.86 6.83 -2.57
N TRP A 60 3.75 7.30 -3.15
CA TRP A 60 3.81 8.22 -4.29
C TRP A 60 4.50 9.53 -3.94
N ARG A 61 4.21 10.11 -2.76
CA ARG A 61 4.90 11.32 -2.33
C ARG A 61 6.37 11.08 -2.06
N ASN A 62 6.74 9.95 -1.45
CA ASN A 62 8.13 9.61 -1.22
C ASN A 62 8.92 9.43 -2.53
N LEU A 63 8.38 8.69 -3.49
CA LEU A 63 8.95 8.52 -4.83
C LEU A 63 9.23 9.85 -5.54
N HIS A 64 8.40 10.86 -5.30
CA HIS A 64 8.52 12.18 -5.92
C HIS A 64 9.20 13.24 -5.04
N ALA A 65 9.58 12.91 -3.81
CA ALA A 65 10.23 13.85 -2.88
C ALA A 65 11.73 14.02 -3.15
N LEU A 66 12.40 13.02 -3.74
CA LEU A 66 13.84 13.03 -4.00
C LEU A 66 14.12 12.92 -5.51
N PRO A 67 14.52 14.01 -6.20
CA PRO A 67 15.00 13.91 -7.57
C PRO A 67 16.33 13.14 -7.62
N GLY A 68 16.37 12.00 -8.31
CA GLY A 68 17.58 11.21 -8.54
C GLY A 68 18.05 10.36 -7.35
N GLY A 69 17.23 10.19 -6.32
CA GLY A 69 17.53 9.32 -5.18
C GLY A 69 17.08 7.87 -5.41
N VAL A 70 17.91 6.90 -5.05
CA VAL A 70 17.50 5.49 -4.96
C VAL A 70 16.56 5.35 -3.78
N TRP A 71 15.29 5.03 -4.04
CA TRP A 71 14.35 4.72 -2.97
C TRP A 71 14.42 3.23 -2.64
N THR A 72 14.97 2.90 -1.48
CA THR A 72 15.16 1.51 -1.02
C THR A 72 13.98 0.99 -0.18
N GLY A 73 12.82 1.66 -0.22
CA GLY A 73 11.66 1.33 0.59
C GLY A 73 11.56 2.11 1.90
N PHE A 74 10.75 1.58 2.82
CA PHE A 74 10.57 2.12 4.16
C PHE A 74 11.07 1.13 5.21
N ASP A 75 11.70 1.66 6.27
CA ASP A 75 11.66 0.99 7.56
C ASP A 75 10.27 1.22 8.22
N GLY A 76 9.85 0.36 9.15
CA GLY A 76 8.49 0.44 9.71
C GLY A 76 8.15 1.80 10.33
N GLN A 77 9.14 2.49 10.93
CA GLN A 77 8.93 3.80 11.57
C GLN A 77 8.75 4.94 10.55
N SER A 78 9.50 4.92 9.44
CA SER A 78 9.37 5.92 8.38
C SER A 78 8.09 5.75 7.55
N LEU A 79 7.59 4.52 7.38
CA LEU A 79 6.32 4.26 6.70
C LEU A 79 5.13 4.84 7.48
N ASP A 80 5.05 4.57 8.77
CA ASP A 80 3.96 5.04 9.62
C ASP A 80 3.88 6.57 9.64
N GLU A 81 5.03 7.24 9.72
CA GLU A 81 5.08 8.70 9.70
C GLU A 81 4.61 9.25 8.34
N ALA A 82 5.10 8.70 7.22
CA ALA A 82 4.65 9.10 5.89
C ALA A 82 3.13 8.89 5.71
N ILE A 83 2.59 7.76 6.19
CA ILE A 83 1.15 7.50 6.18
C ILE A 83 0.39 8.52 7.04
N ARG A 84 0.88 8.86 8.23
CA ARG A 84 0.24 9.85 9.10
C ARG A 84 0.16 11.23 8.45
N GLN A 85 1.20 11.60 7.72
CA GLN A 85 1.28 12.86 7.00
C GLN A 85 0.40 12.89 5.75
N HIS A 86 0.29 11.76 5.03
CA HIS A 86 -0.20 11.77 3.65
C HIS A 86 -1.50 11.01 3.38
N ARG A 87 -1.98 10.18 4.33
CA ARG A 87 -3.22 9.41 4.16
C ARG A 87 -4.44 10.27 3.90
N ILE A 88 -5.40 9.71 3.20
CA ILE A 88 -6.74 10.29 3.08
C ILE A 88 -7.49 10.04 4.40
N ARG A 89 -7.94 11.13 5.05
CA ARG A 89 -8.57 11.07 6.38
C ARG A 89 -10.10 10.94 6.33
N ASN A 90 -10.70 11.24 5.18
CA ASN A 90 -12.14 11.19 4.99
C ASN A 90 -12.60 9.76 4.74
N ALA A 91 -13.75 9.37 5.29
CA ALA A 91 -14.32 8.04 5.06
C ALA A 91 -14.70 7.84 3.58
N THR A 92 -15.11 8.92 2.91
CA THR A 92 -15.44 8.94 1.50
C THR A 92 -14.47 9.86 0.76
N PRO A 93 -13.63 9.34 -0.15
CA PRO A 93 -12.75 10.16 -0.96
C PRO A 93 -13.53 11.09 -1.88
N THR A 94 -13.11 12.34 -1.96
CA THR A 94 -13.65 13.34 -2.91
C THR A 94 -13.33 12.94 -4.36
N LEU A 95 -13.99 13.56 -5.35
CA LEU A 95 -13.71 13.29 -6.77
C LEU A 95 -12.22 13.50 -7.12
N TRP A 96 -11.61 14.57 -6.62
CA TRP A 96 -10.19 14.83 -6.80
C TRP A 96 -9.31 13.76 -6.15
N GLN A 97 -9.65 13.31 -4.94
CA GLN A 97 -8.93 12.22 -4.28
C GLN A 97 -9.05 10.90 -5.03
N ARG A 98 -10.21 10.60 -5.63
CA ARG A 98 -10.38 9.40 -6.48
C ARG A 98 -9.50 9.47 -7.73
N LEU A 99 -9.39 10.63 -8.35
CA LEU A 99 -8.47 10.84 -9.48
C LEU A 99 -7.00 10.69 -9.04
N SER A 100 -6.65 11.22 -7.86
CA SER A 100 -5.32 11.06 -7.29
C SER A 100 -5.00 9.60 -6.96
N ILE A 101 -5.90 8.86 -6.31
CA ILE A 101 -5.75 7.42 -6.06
C ILE A 101 -5.50 6.68 -7.37
N ARG A 102 -6.26 7.00 -8.42
CA ARG A 102 -6.06 6.38 -9.74
C ARG A 102 -4.66 6.60 -10.30
N ARG A 103 -4.08 7.78 -10.07
CA ARG A 103 -2.71 8.13 -10.47
C ARG A 103 -1.66 7.45 -9.60
N TRP A 104 -1.84 7.49 -8.27
CA TRP A 104 -0.88 6.94 -7.31
C TRP A 104 -0.73 5.43 -7.41
N THR A 105 -1.83 4.74 -7.71
CA THR A 105 -1.86 3.28 -7.88
C THR A 105 -1.52 2.84 -9.30
N ALA A 106 -1.21 3.76 -10.23
CA ALA A 106 -1.12 3.43 -11.65
C ALA A 106 0.00 2.43 -11.96
N SER A 107 1.16 2.53 -11.28
CA SER A 107 2.29 1.63 -11.49
C SER A 107 2.12 0.26 -10.84
N THR A 108 1.30 0.17 -9.79
CA THR A 108 1.20 -1.03 -8.94
C THR A 108 -0.14 -1.75 -9.03
N ARG A 109 -1.10 -1.24 -9.83
CA ARG A 109 -2.46 -1.79 -9.92
C ARG A 109 -2.51 -3.22 -10.43
N ASP A 110 -1.67 -3.56 -11.40
CA ASP A 110 -1.66 -4.90 -12.00
C ASP A 110 -1.12 -5.92 -11.00
N ASP A 111 -0.02 -5.60 -10.33
CA ASP A 111 0.53 -6.43 -9.25
C ASP A 111 -0.42 -6.53 -8.07
N TRP A 112 -1.06 -5.44 -7.68
CA TRP A 112 -2.12 -5.47 -6.66
C TRP A 112 -3.26 -6.41 -7.05
N SER A 113 -3.72 -6.38 -8.30
CA SER A 113 -4.74 -7.31 -8.78
C SER A 113 -4.29 -8.78 -8.69
N ARG A 114 -3.01 -9.05 -8.99
CA ARG A 114 -2.43 -10.39 -8.89
C ARG A 114 -2.32 -10.85 -7.43
N VAL A 115 -1.90 -9.98 -6.51
CA VAL A 115 -1.91 -10.24 -5.06
C VAL A 115 -3.31 -10.59 -4.58
N MET A 116 -4.33 -9.80 -4.94
CA MET A 116 -5.70 -10.05 -4.49
C MET A 116 -6.30 -11.35 -5.05
N LYS A 117 -5.95 -11.71 -6.30
CA LYS A 117 -6.31 -13.02 -6.87
C LYS A 117 -5.64 -14.17 -6.11
N ALA A 118 -4.36 -14.03 -5.79
CA ALA A 118 -3.62 -15.02 -5.01
C ALA A 118 -4.19 -15.16 -3.60
N LEU A 119 -4.53 -14.06 -2.94
CA LEU A 119 -5.11 -14.02 -1.59
C LEU A 119 -6.45 -14.75 -1.51
N THR A 120 -7.27 -14.67 -2.55
CA THR A 120 -8.57 -15.38 -2.61
C THR A 120 -8.40 -16.88 -2.91
N SER A 121 -7.20 -17.30 -3.31
CA SER A 121 -6.89 -18.68 -3.69
C SER A 121 -6.11 -19.45 -2.60
N ILE A 122 -5.87 -18.82 -1.44
CA ILE A 122 -5.23 -19.41 -0.24
C ILE A 122 -6.31 -20.02 0.63
#